data_AF-A0A2T4AMY0-F1
#
_entry.id   AF-A0A2T4AMY0-F1
#
_cell.length_a   1.000
_cell.length_b   1.000
_cell.length_c   1.000
_cell.angle_alpha   90.00
_cell.angle_beta   90.00
_cell.angle_gamma   90.00
#
_symmetry.space_group_name_H-M   'P 1'
#
loop_
_entity.id
_entity.type
_entity.pdbx_description
1 polymer ?
#
loop_
_entity_poly.entity_id
_entity_poly.type
_entity_poly.pdbx_seq_one_letter_code
_entity_poly.pdbx_strand_id
1 'polypeptide(L)'
;MIAEDGTVGRSSTSAHAETNVAIWSPAHPTAFDKARKATIFTRLGTMHSHQEVKAALEATKGVDQMFCLSVNNVILVFSASQDEHTMHCHKVL
;
A
#
# COMPACT_ATOMS: atom_id res chain seq x y z
N MET A 1 17.79 -23.65 19.15
CA MET A 1 18.60 -24.73 19.77
C MET A 1 19.91 -24.78 18.97
N ILE A 2 21.06 -24.56 19.62
CA ILE A 2 22.37 -24.59 18.94
C ILE A 2 22.89 -26.03 19.09
N ALA A 3 23.26 -26.68 17.99
CA ALA A 3 23.93 -27.98 18.06
C ALA A 3 25.39 -27.79 18.50
N GLU A 4 25.92 -28.76 19.23
CA GLU A 4 27.23 -28.68 19.91
C GLU A 4 28.45 -28.54 18.97
N ASP A 5 28.28 -28.55 17.64
CA ASP A 5 29.36 -28.29 16.66
C ASP A 5 29.45 -26.82 16.18
N GLY A 6 28.59 -25.93 16.69
CA GLY A 6 28.61 -24.51 16.32
C GLY A 6 27.93 -24.17 15.00
N THR A 7 27.37 -25.14 14.28
CA THR A 7 26.54 -24.88 13.11
C THR A 7 25.17 -24.38 13.54
N VAL A 8 24.87 -23.12 13.20
CA VAL A 8 23.53 -22.56 13.32
C VAL A 8 22.65 -23.24 12.27
N GLY A 9 21.95 -24.29 12.68
CA GLY A 9 20.82 -24.80 11.91
C GLY A 9 19.82 -23.67 11.71
N ARG A 10 19.66 -23.20 10.47
CA ARG A 10 18.56 -22.31 10.10
C ARG A 10 17.29 -23.11 10.34
N SER A 11 16.69 -22.92 11.51
CA SER A 11 15.31 -23.33 11.75
C SER A 11 14.49 -22.71 10.63
N SER A 12 13.97 -23.54 9.74
CA SER A 12 13.04 -23.20 8.66
C SER A 12 11.67 -22.82 9.24
N THR A 13 11.71 -21.90 10.18
CA THR A 13 10.58 -21.24 10.80
C THR A 13 10.87 -19.74 10.84
N SER A 14 11.38 -19.19 9.74
CA SER A 14 11.05 -17.81 9.43
C SER A 14 9.63 -17.82 8.87
N ALA A 15 8.65 -17.99 9.77
CA ALA A 15 7.46 -17.18 9.64
C ALA A 15 8.02 -15.76 9.61
N HIS A 16 8.21 -15.24 8.40
CA HIS A 16 8.39 -13.82 8.19
C HIS A 16 7.22 -13.21 8.94
N ALA A 17 7.50 -12.66 10.12
CA ALA A 17 6.56 -11.76 10.74
C ALA A 17 6.33 -10.73 9.67
N GLU A 18 5.17 -10.80 9.01
CA GLU A 18 4.79 -9.83 7.99
C GLU A 18 5.04 -8.49 8.63
N THR A 19 5.98 -7.73 8.06
CA THR A 19 6.33 -6.44 8.60
C THR A 19 5.03 -5.63 8.61
N ASN A 20 4.48 -5.40 9.79
CA ASN A 20 3.30 -4.57 10.02
C ASN A 20 3.55 -3.09 9.66
N VAL A 21 4.81 -2.78 9.35
CA VAL A 21 5.25 -1.51 8.79
C VAL A 21 5.31 -1.64 7.27
N ALA A 22 4.43 -0.93 6.60
CA ALA A 22 4.51 -0.73 5.16
C ALA A 22 5.20 0.59 4.86
N ILE A 23 6.17 0.54 3.95
CA ILE A 23 6.88 1.72 3.48
C ILE A 23 6.07 2.33 2.34
N TRP A 24 5.55 3.52 2.58
CA TRP A 24 4.89 4.35 1.60
C TRP A 24 5.91 4.86 0.57
N SER A 25 5.70 4.58 -0.72
CA SER A 25 6.55 5.05 -1.81
C SER A 25 5.70 5.61 -2.95
N PRO A 26 5.47 6.93 -3.00
CA PRO A 26 4.70 7.54 -4.07
C PRO A 26 5.50 7.56 -5.38
N ALA A 27 4.89 7.20 -6.51
CA ALA A 27 5.51 7.43 -7.81
C ALA A 27 5.46 8.92 -8.23
N HIS A 28 4.48 9.68 -7.73
CA HIS A 28 4.31 11.08 -8.07
C HIS A 28 4.91 12.00 -6.99
N PRO A 29 5.82 12.93 -7.32
CA PRO A 29 6.51 13.78 -6.34
C PRO A 29 5.60 14.60 -5.42
N THR A 30 4.41 14.99 -5.91
CA THR A 30 3.43 15.80 -5.17
C THR A 30 2.44 14.96 -4.35
N ALA A 31 2.48 13.63 -4.44
CA ALA A 31 1.56 12.77 -3.71
C ALA A 31 1.71 12.93 -2.19
N PHE A 32 2.94 13.20 -1.70
CA PHE A 32 3.15 13.52 -0.28
C PHE A 32 2.36 14.74 0.16
N ASP A 33 2.44 15.82 -0.62
CA ASP A 33 1.79 17.08 -0.28
C ASP A 33 0.28 16.95 -0.31
N LYS A 34 -0.25 16.16 -1.25
CA LYS A 34 -1.68 15.83 -1.32
C LYS A 34 -2.11 15.01 -0.11
N ALA A 35 -1.38 13.96 0.25
CA ALA A 35 -1.65 13.17 1.44
C ALA A 35 -1.59 14.02 2.72
N ARG A 36 -0.59 14.89 2.85
CA ARG A 36 -0.42 15.81 3.99
C ARG A 36 -1.56 16.82 4.14
N LYS A 37 -2.12 17.29 3.02
CA LYS A 37 -3.23 18.26 3.00
C LYS A 37 -4.61 17.61 2.94
N ALA A 38 -4.69 16.28 2.86
CA ALA A 38 -5.95 15.58 2.80
C ALA A 38 -6.70 15.74 4.13
N THR A 39 -7.98 16.05 4.02
CA THR A 39 -8.92 16.15 5.15
C THR A 39 -9.80 14.91 5.24
N ILE A 40 -9.85 14.11 4.16
CA ILE A 40 -10.66 12.91 4.05
C ILE A 40 -9.80 11.76 3.55
N PHE A 41 -10.03 10.59 4.16
CA PHE A 41 -9.28 9.37 3.93
C PHE A 41 -10.21 8.16 3.91
N THR A 42 -10.00 7.25 2.96
CA THR A 42 -10.64 5.94 2.92
C THR A 42 -9.62 4.84 2.72
N ARG A 43 -9.82 3.74 3.46
CA ARG A 43 -9.07 2.49 3.33
C ARG A 43 -9.91 1.45 2.62
N LEU A 44 -9.46 1.01 1.45
CA LEU A 44 -10.09 -0.07 0.69
C LEU A 44 -9.25 -1.34 0.83
N GLY A 45 -9.80 -2.36 1.48
CA GLY A 45 -9.16 -3.68 1.55
C GLY A 45 -9.44 -4.48 0.28
N THR A 46 -8.45 -5.20 -0.21
CA THR A 46 -8.56 -6.09 -1.37
C THR A 46 -8.21 -7.53 -0.97
N MET A 47 -8.69 -8.49 -1.77
CA MET A 47 -8.29 -9.89 -1.67
C MET A 47 -7.04 -10.21 -2.53
N HIS A 48 -6.48 -9.18 -3.18
CA HIS A 48 -5.33 -9.31 -4.07
C HIS A 48 -4.02 -9.15 -3.30
N SER A 49 -2.97 -9.82 -3.77
CA SER A 49 -1.63 -9.60 -3.26
C SER A 49 -1.16 -8.17 -3.55
N HIS A 50 -0.17 -7.70 -2.80
CA HIS A 50 0.42 -6.38 -3.00
C HIS A 50 0.91 -6.15 -4.44
N GLN A 51 1.54 -7.16 -5.03
CA GLN A 51 2.09 -7.07 -6.38
C GLN A 51 0.98 -6.92 -7.43
N GLU A 52 -0.14 -7.63 -7.26
CA GLU A 52 -1.30 -7.51 -8.13
C GLU A 52 -1.97 -6.13 -8.01
N VAL A 53 -2.12 -5.61 -6.79
CA VAL A 53 -2.67 -4.26 -6.57
C VAL A 53 -1.77 -3.19 -7.19
N LYS A 54 -0.46 -3.29 -6.99
CA LYS A 54 0.50 -2.35 -7.59
C LYS A 54 0.45 -2.40 -9.12
N ALA A 55 0.50 -3.58 -9.71
CA ALA A 55 0.44 -3.76 -11.16
C ALA A 55 -0.88 -3.22 -11.74
N ALA A 56 -2.01 -3.45 -11.07
CA ALA A 56 -3.31 -2.93 -11.48
C ALA A 56 -3.34 -1.39 -11.46
N LEU A 57 -2.82 -0.76 -10.41
CA LEU A 57 -2.75 0.71 -10.31
C LEU A 57 -1.81 1.32 -11.37
N GLU A 58 -0.70 0.66 -11.69
CA GLU A 58 0.23 1.10 -12.74
C GLU A 58 -0.35 0.92 -14.15
N ALA A 59 -1.17 -0.12 -14.38
CA ALA A 59 -1.78 -0.40 -15.67
C ALA A 59 -3.07 0.39 -15.94
N THR A 60 -3.78 0.83 -14.90
CA THR A 60 -5.08 1.49 -15.04
C THR A 60 -4.92 2.95 -15.44
N LYS A 61 -5.18 3.24 -16.71
CA LYS A 61 -5.18 4.62 -17.23
C LYS A 61 -6.30 5.43 -16.57
N GLY A 62 -5.94 6.52 -15.90
CA GLY A 62 -6.89 7.45 -15.27
C GLY A 62 -6.97 7.37 -13.75
N VAL A 63 -6.32 6.38 -13.14
CA VAL A 63 -6.05 6.35 -11.70
C VAL A 63 -4.81 7.20 -11.43
N ASP A 64 -4.99 8.27 -10.66
CA ASP A 64 -3.91 9.20 -10.34
C ASP A 64 -3.31 8.85 -8.97
N GLN A 65 -2.06 8.42 -9.01
CA GLN A 65 -1.29 8.05 -7.81
C GLN A 65 -1.03 9.23 -6.86
N MET A 66 -1.40 10.46 -7.23
CA MET A 66 -1.42 11.61 -6.32
C MET A 66 -2.51 11.52 -5.25
N PHE A 67 -3.61 10.80 -5.51
CA PHE A 67 -4.73 10.67 -4.58
C PHE A 67 -4.93 9.26 -4.04
N CYS A 68 -4.34 8.23 -4.67
CA CYS A 68 -4.44 6.85 -4.20
C CYS A 68 -3.10 6.12 -4.18
N LEU A 69 -2.89 5.29 -3.16
CA LEU A 69 -1.63 4.58 -2.90
C LEU A 69 -1.93 3.14 -2.48
N SER A 70 -1.05 2.20 -2.80
CA SER A 70 -1.18 0.80 -2.33
C SER A 70 -0.16 0.46 -1.26
N VAL A 71 -0.63 -0.29 -0.26
CA VAL A 71 0.14 -0.81 0.87
C VAL A 71 -0.38 -2.21 1.16
N ASN A 72 0.45 -3.24 1.01
CA ASN A 72 0.01 -4.63 1.10
C ASN A 72 -1.20 -4.87 0.17
N ASN A 73 -2.27 -5.51 0.68
CA ASN A 73 -3.55 -5.72 0.01
C ASN A 73 -4.55 -4.56 0.24
N VAL A 74 -4.04 -3.34 0.45
CA VAL A 74 -4.87 -2.18 0.80
C VAL A 74 -4.57 -1.04 -0.17
N ILE A 75 -5.63 -0.35 -0.57
CA ILE A 75 -5.56 0.92 -1.27
C ILE A 75 -6.02 2.02 -0.32
N LEU A 76 -5.21 3.07 -0.19
CA LEU A 76 -5.53 4.27 0.57
C LEU A 76 -5.88 5.38 -0.40
N VAL A 77 -7.04 6.01 -0.21
CA VAL A 77 -7.52 7.14 -1.01
C VAL A 77 -7.54 8.40 -0.14
N PHE A 78 -7.01 9.51 -0.65
CA PHE A 78 -6.82 10.78 0.06
C PHE A 78 -7.45 11.92 -0.72
N SER A 79 -8.17 12.83 -0.06
CA SER A 79 -8.83 13.96 -0.74
C SER A 79 -9.01 15.18 0.17
N ALA A 80 -9.16 16.36 -0.44
CA ALA A 80 -9.31 17.62 0.29
C ALA A 80 -10.79 18.01 0.54
N SER A 81 -11.72 17.40 -0.21
CA SER A 81 -13.17 17.60 -0.05
C SER A 81 -13.94 16.31 -0.32
N GLN A 82 -15.20 16.25 0.14
CA GLN A 82 -16.06 15.06 0.03
C GLN A 82 -16.41 14.72 -1.43
N ASP A 83 -16.65 15.75 -2.24
CA ASP A 83 -16.99 15.59 -3.66
C ASP A 83 -15.80 15.00 -4.44
N GLU A 84 -14.60 15.56 -4.23
CA GLU A 84 -13.36 14.99 -4.76
C GLU A 84 -13.16 13.56 -4.27
N HIS A 85 -13.43 13.29 -3.00
CA HIS A 85 -13.23 11.97 -2.41
C HIS A 85 -14.13 10.90 -3.02
N THR A 86 -15.39 11.25 -3.28
CA THR A 86 -16.36 10.36 -3.92
C THR A 86 -15.91 10.03 -5.34
N MET A 87 -15.48 11.05 -6.11
CA MET A 87 -14.92 10.85 -7.44
C MET A 87 -13.65 9.97 -7.39
N HIS A 88 -12.73 10.23 -6.47
CA HIS A 88 -11.49 9.47 -6.33
C HIS A 88 -11.74 8.01 -5.95
N CYS A 89 -12.68 7.73 -5.04
CA CYS A 89 -13.04 6.35 -4.69
C CYS A 89 -13.64 5.62 -5.90
N HIS A 90 -14.53 6.25 -6.67
CA HIS A 90 -15.10 5.65 -7.89
C HIS A 90 -14.09 5.40 -9.01
N LYS A 91 -12.94 6.09 -9.01
CA LYS A 91 -11.88 5.83 -10.00
C LYS A 91 -11.06 4.59 -9.68
N VAL A 92 -11.07 4.15 -8.42
CA VAL A 92 -10.21 3.07 -7.92
C VAL A 92 -10.98 1.79 -7.63
N LEU A 93 -12.30 1.89 -7.44
CA LEU A 93 -13.25 0.77 -7.43
C LEU A 93 -13.66 0.41 -8.86
#